data_AF-A0A421JZK2-F1
#
_entry.id   AF-A0A421JZK2-F1
#
_cell.length_a   1.000
_cell.length_b   1.000
_cell.length_c   1.000
_cell.angle_alpha   90.00
_cell.angle_beta   90.00
_cell.angle_gamma   90.00
#
_symmetry.space_group_name_H-M   'P 1'
#
loop_
_entity.id
_entity.type
_entity.pdbx_description
1 polymer ?
#
loop_
_entity_poly.entity_id
_entity_poly.type
_entity_poly.pdbx_seq_one_letter_code
_entity_poly.pdbx_strand_id
1 'polypeptide(L)'
;MITWQRVLEFANQGNPAADRKVVKSDAEWRELLSPETFHVTRQKGTERPFSSEMCGLFEPGRYACACCGTLLFDAQQKFDSGTGWPSFTQPAETNAIAYHADNSHGMQRVETLCNTCDAHLGHVFPDGPPPTGLRYCINALSLKKIQE
;
A
#
# COMPACT_ATOMS: atom_id res chain seq x y z
N MET A 1 1.44 -16.64 -4.67
CA MET A 1 0.76 -15.60 -5.46
C MET A 1 -0.54 -15.26 -4.76
N ILE A 2 -0.79 -13.98 -4.49
CA ILE A 2 -2.03 -13.52 -3.86
C ILE A 2 -3.10 -13.36 -4.94
N THR A 3 -4.31 -13.86 -4.68
CA THR A 3 -5.49 -13.73 -5.54
C THR A 3 -6.57 -12.92 -4.83
N TRP A 4 -7.59 -12.46 -5.56
CA TRP A 4 -8.71 -11.73 -4.96
C TRP A 4 -9.42 -12.51 -3.85
N GLN A 5 -9.61 -13.81 -4.03
CA GLN A 5 -10.17 -14.68 -2.99
C GLN A 5 -9.33 -14.66 -1.71
N ARG A 6 -8.00 -14.71 -1.85
CA ARG A 6 -7.06 -14.62 -0.72
C ARG A 6 -7.14 -13.28 -0.01
N VAL A 7 -7.27 -12.19 -0.77
CA VAL A 7 -7.46 -10.84 -0.21
C VAL A 7 -8.74 -10.77 0.62
N LEU A 8 -9.85 -11.32 0.11
CA LEU A 8 -11.12 -11.38 0.84
C LEU A 8 -11.03 -12.28 2.08
N GLU A 9 -10.32 -13.40 2.01
CA GLU A 9 -10.04 -14.25 3.18
C GLU A 9 -9.29 -13.46 4.26
N PHE A 10 -8.21 -12.78 3.90
CA PHE A 10 -7.43 -11.99 4.86
C PHE A 10 -8.22 -10.83 5.46
N ALA A 11 -9.04 -10.15 4.64
CA ALA A 11 -9.88 -9.06 5.10
C ALA A 11 -10.98 -9.49 6.09
N ASN A 12 -11.46 -10.74 6.00
CA ASN A 12 -12.56 -11.25 6.83
C ASN A 12 -12.10 -12.15 8.00
N GLN A 13 -11.05 -12.95 7.79
CA GLN A 13 -10.61 -13.99 8.73
C GLN A 13 -9.35 -13.59 9.50
N GLY A 14 -8.68 -12.51 9.09
CA GLY A 14 -7.47 -12.01 9.73
C GLY A 14 -6.25 -12.05 8.81
N ASN A 15 -5.35 -11.10 9.05
CA ASN A 15 -4.14 -10.93 8.26
C ASN A 15 -3.02 -11.86 8.75
N PRO A 16 -2.10 -12.29 7.85
CA PRO A 16 -0.88 -12.97 8.26
C PRO A 16 -0.08 -12.12 9.25
N ALA A 17 0.60 -12.76 10.21
CA ALA A 17 1.42 -12.03 11.18
C ALA A 17 2.63 -11.37 10.50
N ALA A 18 2.89 -10.11 10.84
CA ALA A 18 4.10 -9.41 10.39
C ALA A 18 5.34 -9.92 11.15
N ASP A 19 6.50 -9.95 10.51
CA ASP A 19 7.76 -10.38 11.15
C ASP A 19 8.19 -9.45 12.29
N ARG A 20 7.78 -8.19 12.20
CA ARG A 20 7.98 -7.18 13.23
C ARG A 20 6.78 -6.24 13.30
N LYS A 21 6.51 -5.73 14.50
CA LYS A 21 5.51 -4.69 14.74
C LYS A 21 6.19 -3.42 15.26
N VAL A 22 5.88 -2.29 14.63
CA VAL A 22 6.32 -0.96 15.05
C VAL A 22 5.10 -0.22 15.57
N VAL A 23 5.07 -0.01 16.89
CA VAL A 23 4.00 0.74 17.56
C VAL A 23 4.60 2.05 18.05
N LYS A 24 4.01 3.15 17.59
CA LYS A 24 4.37 4.52 17.96
C LYS A 24 3.11 5.36 18.05
N SER A 25 3.13 6.36 18.92
CA SER A 25 2.05 7.32 19.07
C SER A 25 1.95 8.26 17.88
N ASP A 26 0.78 8.89 17.70
CA ASP A 26 0.58 9.90 16.66
C ASP A 26 1.52 11.09 16.81
N ALA A 27 1.89 11.45 18.04
CA ALA A 27 2.85 12.52 18.31
C ALA A 27 4.24 12.17 17.76
N GLU A 28 4.73 10.96 18.02
CA GLU A 28 6.01 10.49 17.48
C GLU A 28 5.99 10.43 15.95
N TRP A 29 4.87 9.99 15.35
CA TRP A 29 4.75 9.97 13.89
C TRP A 29 4.71 11.37 13.28
N ARG A 30 4.08 12.35 13.94
CA ARG A 30 4.08 13.75 13.50
C ARG A 30 5.47 14.38 13.51
N GLU A 31 6.34 13.97 14.42
CA GLU A 31 7.72 14.45 14.48
C GLU A 31 8.61 13.80 13.40
N LEU A 32 8.33 12.55 13.04
CA LEU A 32 9.13 11.79 12.07
C LEU A 32 8.71 11.99 10.61
N LEU A 33 7.43 12.28 10.36
CA LEU A 33 6.85 12.33 9.02
C LEU A 33 6.54 13.77 8.61
N SER A 34 6.56 14.04 7.30
CA SER A 34 6.00 15.28 6.79
C SER A 34 4.48 15.35 7.08
N PRO A 35 3.89 16.55 7.20
CA PRO A 35 2.45 16.70 7.44
C PRO A 35 1.59 15.94 6.41
N GLU A 36 2.03 15.91 5.16
CA GLU A 36 1.35 15.25 4.05
C GLU A 36 1.43 13.72 4.17
N THR A 37 2.61 13.17 4.42
CA THR A 37 2.77 11.73 4.67
C THR A 37 2.02 11.30 5.91
N PHE A 38 2.03 12.10 6.98
CA PHE A 38 1.25 11.82 8.20
C PHE A 38 -0.26 11.80 7.89
N HIS A 39 -0.77 12.77 7.14
CA HIS A 39 -2.17 12.82 6.75
C HIS A 39 -2.59 11.57 5.97
N VAL A 40 -1.82 11.16 4.96
CA VAL A 40 -2.12 9.96 4.17
C VAL A 40 -1.99 8.68 5.02
N THR A 41 -0.85 8.50 5.69
CA THR A 41 -0.52 7.22 6.34
C THR A 41 -1.21 7.02 7.70
N ARG A 42 -1.58 8.07 8.42
CA ARG A 42 -2.17 7.97 9.77
C ARG A 42 -3.61 8.44 9.82
N GLN A 43 -3.98 9.44 9.04
CA GLN A 43 -5.36 9.94 8.99
C GLN A 43 -6.17 9.31 7.85
N LYS A 44 -5.63 8.29 7.17
CA LYS A 44 -6.24 7.62 6.02
C LYS A 44 -6.64 8.59 4.90
N GLY A 45 -5.85 9.66 4.76
CA GLY A 45 -6.00 10.61 3.66
C GLY A 45 -5.67 9.95 2.32
N THR A 46 -6.14 10.54 1.24
CA THR A 46 -5.79 10.14 -0.12
C THR A 46 -5.12 11.31 -0.81
N GLU A 47 -3.94 11.10 -1.39
CA GLU A 47 -3.24 12.13 -2.13
C GLU A 47 -4.00 12.49 -3.42
N ARG A 48 -3.77 13.69 -3.96
CA ARG A 48 -4.39 14.09 -5.23
C ARG A 48 -3.85 13.23 -6.37
N PRO A 49 -4.68 12.81 -7.34
CA PRO A 49 -4.20 12.05 -8.48
C PRO A 49 -3.13 12.84 -9.24
N PHE A 50 -2.11 12.15 -9.75
CA PHE A 50 -0.97 12.71 -10.50
C PHE A 50 -0.11 13.72 -9.72
N SER A 51 -0.24 13.79 -8.39
CA SER A 51 0.57 14.73 -7.59
C SER A 51 2.02 14.28 -7.38
N SER A 52 2.34 13.03 -7.69
CA SER A 52 3.68 12.46 -7.48
C SER A 52 4.29 11.97 -8.78
N GLU A 53 5.57 12.28 -8.98
CA GLU A 53 6.38 11.77 -10.10
C GLU A 53 6.47 10.24 -10.11
N MET A 54 6.22 9.57 -8.96
CA MET A 54 6.20 8.10 -8.86
C MET A 54 5.11 7.43 -9.71
N CYS A 55 4.10 8.17 -10.17
CA CYS A 55 3.04 7.62 -11.01
C CYS A 55 3.60 7.09 -12.34
N GLY A 56 4.52 7.84 -12.98
CA GLY A 56 5.09 7.50 -14.30
C GLY A 56 6.48 6.86 -14.29
N LEU A 57 7.16 6.79 -13.15
CA LEU A 57 8.51 6.20 -13.06
C LEU A 57 8.45 4.67 -13.01
N PHE A 58 8.89 4.00 -14.08
CA PHE A 58 9.01 2.53 -14.20
C PHE A 58 10.45 2.05 -14.06
N GLU A 59 11.22 2.75 -13.25
CA GLU A 59 12.60 2.38 -12.99
C GLU A 59 12.68 1.16 -12.06
N PRO A 60 13.68 0.28 -12.23
CA PRO A 60 13.96 -0.78 -11.28
C PRO A 60 14.20 -0.19 -9.89
N GLY A 61 13.78 -0.94 -8.87
CA GLY A 61 13.91 -0.55 -7.48
C GLY A 61 12.89 -1.23 -6.59
N ARG A 62 13.03 -1.03 -5.28
CA ARG A 62 12.12 -1.56 -4.28
C ARG A 62 11.39 -0.41 -3.60
N TYR A 63 10.14 -0.65 -3.20
CA TYR A 63 9.29 0.33 -2.53
C TYR A 63 9.07 -0.11 -1.09
N ALA A 64 9.63 0.65 -0.16
CA ALA A 64 9.45 0.47 1.27
C ALA A 64 8.34 1.39 1.80
N CYS A 65 7.79 1.05 2.95
CA CYS A 65 6.87 1.93 3.68
C CYS A 65 7.59 3.23 4.07
N ALA A 66 6.99 4.38 3.75
CA ALA A 66 7.51 5.68 4.13
C ALA A 66 7.65 5.87 5.66
N CYS A 67 6.87 5.13 6.46
CA CYS A 67 6.90 5.20 7.92
C CYS A 67 7.99 4.32 8.55
N CYS A 68 7.89 2.99 8.37
CA CYS A 68 8.76 2.03 9.08
C CYS A 68 9.91 1.46 8.23
N GLY A 69 9.95 1.78 6.93
CA GLY A 69 10.96 1.25 6.01
C GLY A 69 10.83 -0.24 5.68
N THR A 70 9.75 -0.92 6.07
CA THR A 70 9.50 -2.31 5.67
C THR A 70 9.29 -2.38 4.15
N LEU A 71 9.88 -3.37 3.49
CA LEU A 71 9.67 -3.61 2.06
C LEU A 71 8.21 -3.99 1.78
N LEU A 72 7.56 -3.28 0.87
CA LEU A 72 6.15 -3.50 0.52
C LEU A 72 5.97 -4.03 -0.90
N PHE A 73 6.66 -3.42 -1.88
CA PHE A 73 6.50 -3.76 -3.30
C PHE A 73 7.84 -3.75 -4.04
N ASP A 74 7.89 -4.49 -5.14
CA ASP A 74 8.99 -4.47 -6.09
C ASP A 74 8.56 -3.76 -7.38
N ALA A 75 9.44 -2.95 -7.98
CA ALA A 75 9.17 -2.27 -9.25
C ALA A 75 8.86 -3.23 -10.40
N GLN A 76 9.34 -4.48 -10.36
CA GLN A 76 8.98 -5.49 -11.35
C GLN A 76 7.49 -5.80 -11.39
N GLN A 77 6.77 -5.56 -10.29
CA GLN A 77 5.33 -5.74 -10.20
C GLN A 77 4.55 -4.44 -10.45
N LYS A 78 5.25 -3.31 -10.68
CA LYS A 78 4.63 -2.02 -10.98
C LYS A 78 4.14 -2.01 -12.43
N PHE A 79 2.95 -1.47 -12.65
CA PHE A 79 2.39 -1.30 -14.00
C PHE A 79 1.66 0.03 -14.12
N ASP A 80 1.52 0.53 -15.34
CA ASP A 80 0.74 1.71 -15.61
C ASP A 80 -0.75 1.34 -15.62
N SER A 81 -1.51 1.84 -14.65
CA SER A 81 -2.96 1.69 -14.62
C SER A 81 -3.69 2.91 -15.20
N GLY A 82 -2.99 4.00 -15.52
CA GLY A 82 -3.59 5.27 -15.92
C GLY A 82 -4.42 5.97 -14.83
N THR A 83 -4.42 5.45 -13.60
CA THR A 83 -5.26 5.96 -12.50
C THR A 83 -4.72 7.22 -11.83
N GLY A 84 -3.43 7.53 -12.04
CA GLY A 84 -2.77 8.66 -11.38
C GLY A 84 -2.18 8.34 -10.01
N TRP A 85 -2.10 7.06 -9.64
CA TRP A 85 -1.37 6.56 -8.46
C TRP A 85 -0.49 5.35 -8.83
N PRO A 86 0.62 5.13 -8.09
CA PRO A 86 1.41 3.91 -8.20
C PRO A 86 0.55 2.64 -8.09
N SER A 87 0.64 1.79 -9.10
CA SER A 87 -0.13 0.54 -9.19
C SER A 87 0.77 -0.68 -9.27
N PHE A 88 0.50 -1.68 -8.43
CA PHE A 88 1.26 -2.92 -8.36
C PHE A 88 0.34 -4.13 -8.50
N THR A 89 0.86 -5.25 -9.02
CA THR A 89 0.09 -6.50 -9.17
C THR A 89 0.19 -7.42 -7.96
N GLN A 90 1.27 -7.33 -7.19
CA GLN A 90 1.54 -8.14 -5.99
C GLN A 90 2.43 -7.40 -4.98
N PRO A 91 2.29 -7.70 -3.67
CA PRO A 91 3.27 -7.29 -2.68
C PRO A 91 4.58 -8.08 -2.82
N ALA A 92 5.64 -7.56 -2.22
CA ALA A 92 6.92 -8.24 -2.12
C ALA A 92 6.83 -9.53 -1.30
N GLU A 93 6.07 -9.50 -0.20
CA GLU A 93 5.85 -10.65 0.69
C GLU A 93 4.37 -10.77 1.08
N THR A 94 3.94 -11.99 1.41
CA THR A 94 2.52 -12.26 1.72
C THR A 94 2.08 -11.60 3.03
N ASN A 95 3.02 -11.40 3.96
CA ASN A 95 2.81 -10.76 5.26
C ASN A 95 3.18 -9.27 5.28
N ALA A 96 3.57 -8.66 4.16
CA ALA A 96 3.96 -7.24 4.14
C ALA A 96 2.75 -6.28 4.28
N ILE A 97 1.58 -6.71 3.79
CA ILE A 97 0.36 -5.89 3.71
C ILE A 97 -0.76 -6.53 4.53
N ALA A 98 -1.43 -5.70 5.32
CA ALA A 98 -2.68 -6.03 5.97
C ALA A 98 -3.86 -5.53 5.14
N TYR A 99 -4.90 -6.36 5.05
CA TYR A 99 -6.12 -6.15 4.29
C TYR A 99 -7.28 -5.90 5.23
N HIS A 100 -8.04 -4.84 4.99
CA HIS A 100 -9.22 -4.49 5.77
C HIS A 100 -10.39 -4.22 4.85
N ALA A 101 -11.54 -4.85 5.09
CA ALA A 101 -12.73 -4.59 4.31
C ALA A 101 -13.19 -3.13 4.51
N ASP A 102 -13.33 -2.41 3.40
CA ASP A 102 -13.80 -1.03 3.36
C ASP A 102 -15.08 -0.97 2.51
N ASN A 103 -16.22 -0.87 3.20
CA ASN A 103 -17.55 -0.76 2.60
C ASN A 103 -18.04 0.70 2.50
N SER A 104 -17.14 1.68 2.65
CA SER A 104 -17.50 3.09 2.52
C SER A 104 -17.94 3.44 1.09
N HIS A 105 -18.77 4.49 0.98
CA HIS A 105 -19.29 5.01 -0.30
C HIS A 105 -20.07 3.99 -1.16
N GLY A 106 -20.59 2.91 -0.57
CA GLY A 106 -21.35 1.89 -1.28
C GLY A 106 -20.51 1.02 -2.23
N MET A 107 -19.18 1.09 -2.12
CA MET A 107 -18.25 0.27 -2.89
C MET A 107 -17.62 -0.78 -1.98
N GLN A 108 -17.49 -2.02 -2.48
CA GLN A 108 -16.69 -3.04 -1.79
C GLN A 108 -15.22 -2.87 -2.17
N ARG A 109 -14.46 -2.20 -1.31
CA ARG A 109 -13.02 -2.02 -1.47
C ARG A 109 -12.31 -2.76 -0.34
N VAL A 110 -11.04 -3.05 -0.55
CA VAL A 110 -10.19 -3.58 0.52
C VAL A 110 -9.07 -2.58 0.74
N GLU A 111 -9.10 -1.93 1.90
CA GLU A 111 -8.03 -1.05 2.37
C GLU A 111 -6.77 -1.88 2.60
N THR A 112 -5.64 -1.32 2.18
CA THR A 112 -4.31 -1.89 2.36
C THR A 112 -3.53 -1.04 3.35
N LEU A 113 -3.01 -1.71 4.38
CA LEU A 113 -2.19 -1.12 5.43
C LEU A 113 -0.81 -1.80 5.45
N CYS A 114 0.21 -1.08 5.91
CA CYS A 114 1.49 -1.71 6.23
C CYS A 114 1.30 -2.63 7.43
N ASN A 115 1.52 -3.93 7.26
CA ASN A 115 1.28 -4.90 8.34
C ASN A 115 2.22 -4.68 9.55
N THR A 116 3.41 -4.11 9.31
CA THR A 116 4.38 -3.78 10.36
C THR A 116 3.96 -2.59 11.24
N CYS A 117 3.45 -1.50 10.66
CA CYS A 117 3.27 -0.24 11.41
C CYS A 117 1.88 0.38 11.28
N ASP A 118 0.94 -0.32 10.65
CA ASP A 118 -0.45 0.11 10.45
C ASP A 118 -0.60 1.43 9.66
N ALA A 119 0.42 1.78 8.87
CA ALA A 119 0.36 2.93 7.97
C ALA A 119 -0.59 2.64 6.81
N HIS A 120 -1.53 3.56 6.55
CA HIS A 120 -2.41 3.51 5.39
C HIS A 120 -1.61 3.63 4.09
N LEU A 121 -1.85 2.68 3.18
CA LEU A 121 -1.18 2.63 1.88
C LEU A 121 -2.15 3.06 0.78
N GLY A 122 -3.36 2.49 0.76
CA GLY A 122 -4.36 2.73 -0.27
C GLY A 122 -5.36 1.58 -0.33
N HIS A 123 -5.73 1.12 -1.53
CA HIS A 123 -6.72 0.05 -1.71
C HIS A 123 -6.28 -0.97 -2.76
N VAL A 124 -6.79 -2.19 -2.65
CA VAL A 124 -6.62 -3.24 -3.66
C VAL A 124 -7.95 -3.56 -4.35
N PHE A 125 -7.87 -3.78 -5.66
CA PHE A 125 -9.01 -4.04 -6.55
C PHE A 125 -8.79 -5.30 -7.41
N PRO A 126 -9.85 -6.02 -7.81
CA PRO A 126 -9.79 -7.19 -8.67
C PRO A 126 -9.80 -6.87 -10.17
N ASP A 127 -9.30 -5.71 -10.57
CA ASP A 127 -9.28 -5.21 -11.96
C ASP A 127 -7.86 -5.02 -12.51
N GLY A 128 -6.90 -5.77 -11.96
CA GLY A 128 -5.52 -5.75 -12.41
C GLY A 128 -5.24 -6.63 -13.63
N PRO A 129 -4.04 -6.52 -14.22
CA PRO A 129 -3.63 -7.37 -15.33
C PRO A 129 -3.37 -8.82 -14.87
N PRO A 130 -3.38 -9.79 -15.81
CA PRO A 130 -2.94 -11.15 -15.53
C PRO A 130 -1.45 -11.16 -15.11
N PRO A 131 -1.00 -12.15 -14.30
CA PRO A 131 -1.73 -13.36 -13.90
C PRO A 131 -2.55 -13.21 -12.61
N THR A 132 -2.31 -12.18 -11.79
CA THR A 132 -2.99 -12.07 -10.48
C THR A 132 -4.39 -11.50 -10.58
N GLY A 133 -4.65 -10.66 -11.58
CA GLY A 133 -5.89 -9.91 -11.69
C GLY A 133 -6.05 -8.84 -10.59
N LEU A 134 -4.98 -8.55 -9.84
CA LEU A 134 -5.01 -7.63 -8.71
C LEU A 134 -4.35 -6.31 -9.07
N ARG A 135 -4.95 -5.22 -8.61
CA ARG A 135 -4.39 -3.87 -8.69
C ARG A 135 -4.32 -3.27 -7.30
N TYR A 136 -3.11 -3.18 -6.77
CA TYR A 136 -2.79 -2.44 -5.56
C TYR A 136 -2.60 -0.98 -5.94
N CYS A 137 -3.59 -0.15 -5.65
CA CYS A 137 -3.60 1.29 -5.89
C CYS A 137 -3.11 1.99 -4.63
N ILE A 138 -1.84 2.42 -4.63
CA ILE A 138 -1.14 2.87 -3.43
C ILE A 138 -0.79 4.34 -3.56
N ASN A 139 -1.00 5.11 -2.49
CA ASN A 139 -0.55 6.50 -2.41
C ASN A 139 0.98 6.54 -2.47
N ALA A 140 1.54 7.38 -3.34
CA ALA A 140 2.97 7.58 -3.47
C ALA A 140 3.57 8.12 -2.17
N LEU A 141 2.86 9.01 -1.46
CA LEU A 141 3.29 9.52 -0.14
C LEU A 141 3.44 8.44 0.94
N SER A 142 2.82 7.27 0.77
CA SER A 142 2.97 6.12 1.66
C SER A 142 4.18 5.24 1.32
N LEU A 143 4.83 5.49 0.18
CA LEU A 143 5.95 4.71 -0.34
C LEU A 143 7.24 5.53 -0.35
N LYS A 144 8.36 4.84 -0.15
CA LYS A 144 9.69 5.36 -0.34
C LYS A 144 10.46 4.40 -1.24
N LYS A 145 10.96 4.89 -2.38
CA LYS A 145 11.86 4.12 -3.22
C LYS A 145 13.19 3.93 -2.48
N ILE A 146 13.61 2.68 -2.32
CA ILE A 146 14.96 2.33 -1.88
C ILE A 146 15.76 1.93 -3.11
N GLN A 147 16.91 2.55 -3.31
CA GLN A 147 17.87 2.17 -4.35
C GLN A 147 18.73 1.02 -3.78
N GLU A 148 18.88 -0.05 -4.56
CA GLU A 148 19.99 -1.00 -4.39
C GLU A 148 21.23 -0.48 -5.12
#